data_AF-A0A9D5B6I8-F1
#
_entry.id   AF-A0A9D5B6I8-F1
#
_cell.length_a   1.000
_cell.length_b   1.000
_cell.length_c   1.000
_cell.angle_alpha   90.00
_cell.angle_beta   90.00
_cell.angle_gamma   90.00
#
_symmetry.space_group_name_H-M   'P 1'
#
loop_
_entity.id
_entity.type
_entity.pdbx_description
1 polymer ?
#
loop_
_entity_poly.entity_id
_entity_poly.type
_entity_poly.pdbx_seq_one_letter_code
_entity_poly.pdbx_strand_id
1 'polypeptide(L)'
;MKGLLFLFLILVIVSHSLCARIITPTTDYGGSTFDVLKYGAIGDGNTDDSEAFVKAWQDVCTSQDNPTLIIPKDKTYFLQPLRFQGPCKSATVKVELGGTIIAPKNMEDWKWAQDNVLVWISFEHIYGLVVNGEGQINGQGAPWWKEYPNDESKRPSAFKFIKCERLTISNLTHYDSPKNHMGISSCKEVFISNLKMIAPEDSPNTDGIDIANSSNITIKDSTITTGDDCVAINTGSSFINITGVFCGPGHGISVGSLGKNGEYAEVEDVYVKNCTFTRTSNGARIKTWEDETFEIGKEMYRGQQYSQIYFARLRLMRTLLYSLVSQWKPNSPVCTVLGLEEGKECVVVGTLFKNMKLKPCILDEYSKERSVVPLVKPHNFVDKDDYLVLEDESGRVKLGGNIIVPSVYMRELYDWNDVAKRTEIVYDRALKCSNQNLLERLSRYLVCGVWAGKLFCLVMIVGYLFWQLLEIWQPADDIGNHEDEILENAQ
;
A
#
# COMPACT_ATOMS: atom_id res chain seq x y z
N MET A 1 53.54 26.24 -13.75
CA MET A 1 52.71 25.11 -13.25
C MET A 1 51.22 25.33 -13.52
N LYS A 2 50.83 25.44 -14.80
CA LYS A 2 49.42 25.52 -15.24
C LYS A 2 49.18 24.69 -16.53
N GLY A 3 50.07 23.75 -16.83
CA GLY A 3 50.06 22.94 -18.06
C GLY A 3 50.15 21.43 -17.86
N LEU A 4 50.14 20.94 -16.61
CA LEU A 4 50.26 19.51 -16.31
C LEU A 4 48.96 18.86 -15.79
N LEU A 5 47.97 19.67 -15.36
CA LEU A 5 46.68 19.17 -14.90
C LEU A 5 45.65 18.96 -16.04
N PHE A 6 45.89 19.51 -17.23
CA PHE A 6 44.95 19.41 -18.35
C PHE A 6 45.14 18.14 -19.20
N LEU A 7 46.29 17.47 -19.10
CA LEU A 7 46.56 16.21 -19.80
C LEU A 7 46.04 14.97 -19.06
N PHE A 8 45.81 15.06 -17.74
CA PHE A 8 45.29 13.93 -16.95
C PHE A 8 43.77 13.79 -17.04
N LEU A 9 43.04 14.83 -17.46
CA LEU A 9 41.58 14.82 -17.55
C LEU A 9 41.04 14.26 -18.89
N ILE A 10 41.88 14.19 -19.94
CA ILE A 10 41.48 13.65 -21.26
C ILE A 10 41.74 12.14 -21.37
N LEU A 11 42.63 11.56 -20.55
CA LEU A 11 42.91 10.11 -20.55
C LEU A 11 41.95 9.27 -19.69
N VAL A 12 41.09 9.90 -18.88
CA VAL A 12 40.06 9.21 -18.07
C VAL A 12 38.68 9.21 -18.77
N ILE A 13 38.47 10.05 -19.77
CA ILE A 13 37.18 10.19 -20.48
C ILE A 13 37.12 9.34 -21.77
N VAL A 14 38.25 8.77 -22.24
CA VAL A 14 38.25 7.89 -23.43
C VAL A 14 38.38 6.39 -23.07
N SER A 15 38.54 6.02 -21.79
CA SER A 15 38.64 4.60 -21.39
C SER A 15 37.32 3.92 -21.05
N HIS A 16 36.19 4.64 -21.03
CA HIS A 16 34.86 4.05 -20.79
C HIS A 16 34.05 3.76 -22.06
N SER A 17 34.65 3.91 -23.25
CA SER A 17 33.97 3.68 -24.54
C SER A 17 34.60 2.60 -25.41
N LEU A 18 35.52 1.79 -24.88
CA LEU A 18 35.99 0.55 -25.52
C LEU A 18 35.91 -0.63 -24.56
N CYS A 19 34.70 -0.94 -24.09
CA CYS A 19 34.37 -2.33 -23.84
C CYS A 19 33.94 -2.92 -25.18
N ALA A 20 34.92 -3.27 -26.02
CA ALA A 20 34.68 -4.21 -27.10
C ALA A 20 34.07 -5.46 -26.44
N ARG A 21 32.83 -5.78 -26.81
CA ARG A 21 32.21 -7.06 -26.48
C ARG A 21 33.16 -8.15 -26.94
N ILE A 22 33.91 -8.72 -26.00
CA ILE A 22 34.45 -10.05 -26.18
C ILE A 22 33.20 -10.92 -26.18
N ILE A 23 32.69 -11.20 -27.38
CA ILE A 23 31.81 -12.34 -27.60
C ILE A 23 32.72 -13.54 -27.38
N THR A 24 32.89 -13.93 -26.12
CA THR A 24 33.16 -15.32 -25.83
C THR A 24 31.93 -16.04 -26.38
N PRO A 25 32.10 -17.06 -27.24
CA PRO A 25 31.00 -17.97 -27.49
C PRO A 25 30.74 -18.66 -26.15
N THR A 26 29.84 -18.10 -25.34
CA THR A 26 29.10 -18.91 -24.40
C THR A 26 28.38 -19.89 -25.30
N THR A 27 28.90 -21.10 -25.35
CA THR A 27 28.08 -22.28 -25.64
C THR A 27 26.85 -22.12 -24.76
N ASP A 28 25.77 -21.64 -25.36
CA ASP A 28 24.43 -21.72 -24.80
C ASP A 28 24.14 -23.21 -24.75
N TYR A 29 24.58 -23.85 -23.68
CA TYR A 29 24.01 -25.10 -23.24
C TYR A 29 22.60 -24.74 -22.78
N GLY A 30 21.71 -24.51 -23.76
CA GLY A 30 20.29 -24.40 -23.51
C GLY A 30 19.87 -25.61 -22.71
N GLY A 31 19.31 -25.38 -21.53
CA GLY A 31 18.90 -26.45 -20.62
C GLY A 31 17.91 -27.41 -21.27
N SER A 32 17.85 -28.63 -20.74
CA SER A 32 16.92 -29.66 -21.22
C SER A 32 15.48 -29.13 -21.29
N THR A 33 14.82 -29.40 -22.41
CA THR A 33 13.44 -28.98 -22.66
C THR A 33 12.48 -30.15 -22.54
N PHE A 34 11.40 -29.96 -21.79
CA PHE A 34 10.39 -30.96 -21.49
C PHE A 34 9.03 -30.49 -22.01
N ASP A 35 8.67 -30.92 -23.20
CA ASP A 35 7.42 -30.54 -23.87
C ASP A 35 6.27 -31.44 -23.41
N VAL A 36 5.22 -30.87 -22.82
CA VAL A 36 4.06 -31.61 -22.29
C VAL A 36 3.40 -32.53 -23.33
N LEU A 37 3.48 -32.22 -24.62
CA LEU A 37 2.96 -33.09 -25.68
C LEU A 37 3.74 -34.41 -25.78
N LYS A 38 5.05 -34.39 -25.50
CA LYS A 38 5.89 -35.61 -25.45
C LYS A 38 5.58 -36.48 -24.24
N TYR A 39 4.88 -35.92 -23.25
CA TYR A 39 4.41 -36.63 -22.06
C TYR A 39 2.95 -37.08 -22.15
N GLY A 40 2.32 -36.90 -23.32
CA GLY A 40 0.98 -37.41 -23.62
C GLY A 40 -0.14 -36.37 -23.50
N ALA A 41 0.17 -35.09 -23.31
CA ALA A 41 -0.84 -34.05 -23.36
C ALA A 41 -1.41 -33.93 -24.79
N ILE A 42 -2.73 -33.80 -24.92
CA ILE A 42 -3.43 -33.65 -26.21
C ILE A 42 -3.60 -32.17 -26.56
N GLY A 43 -3.97 -31.35 -25.58
CA GLY A 43 -4.20 -29.92 -25.76
C GLY A 43 -5.42 -29.60 -26.64
N ASP A 44 -6.50 -30.37 -26.49
CA ASP A 44 -7.78 -30.22 -27.21
C ASP A 44 -8.88 -29.49 -26.41
N GLY A 45 -8.60 -29.10 -25.17
CA GLY A 45 -9.51 -28.44 -24.24
C GLY A 45 -10.61 -29.34 -23.66
N ASN A 46 -10.56 -30.66 -23.89
CA ASN A 46 -11.58 -31.60 -23.43
C ASN A 46 -10.96 -32.78 -22.67
N THR A 47 -9.77 -33.22 -23.09
CA THR A 47 -9.03 -34.30 -22.45
C THR A 47 -8.27 -33.76 -21.23
N ASP A 48 -8.34 -34.50 -20.12
CA ASP A 48 -7.63 -34.20 -18.87
C ASP A 48 -6.12 -34.41 -19.07
N ASP A 49 -5.39 -33.31 -19.26
CA ASP A 49 -3.95 -33.29 -19.55
C ASP A 49 -3.08 -33.28 -18.28
N SER A 50 -3.68 -33.32 -17.08
CA SER A 50 -2.97 -33.15 -15.81
C SER A 50 -1.86 -34.17 -15.59
N GLU A 51 -2.08 -35.44 -15.96
CA GLU A 51 -1.07 -36.49 -15.76
C GLU A 51 0.18 -36.24 -16.60
N ALA A 52 0.02 -35.76 -17.84
CA ALA A 52 1.15 -35.42 -18.71
C ALA A 52 1.97 -34.25 -18.15
N PHE A 53 1.30 -33.23 -17.61
CA PHE A 53 1.96 -32.09 -16.98
C PHE A 53 2.76 -32.51 -15.73
N VAL A 54 2.19 -33.37 -14.88
CA VAL A 54 2.88 -33.87 -13.68
C VAL A 54 4.10 -34.72 -14.06
N LYS A 55 3.98 -35.60 -15.05
CA LYS A 55 5.10 -36.41 -15.55
C LYS A 55 6.22 -35.53 -16.12
N ALA A 56 5.87 -34.56 -16.95
CA ALA A 56 6.84 -33.62 -17.51
C ALA A 56 7.56 -32.82 -16.40
N TRP A 57 6.80 -32.37 -15.38
CA TRP A 57 7.35 -31.63 -14.25
C TRP A 57 8.32 -32.47 -13.40
N GLN A 58 8.06 -33.76 -13.20
CA GLN A 58 8.97 -34.65 -12.47
C GLN A 58 10.36 -34.70 -13.14
N ASP A 59 10.41 -34.78 -14.45
CA ASP A 59 11.67 -34.79 -15.20
C ASP A 59 12.35 -33.40 -15.20
N VAL A 60 11.57 -32.32 -15.33
CA VAL A 60 12.08 -30.94 -15.13
C VAL A 60 12.73 -30.81 -13.76
N CYS A 61 12.03 -31.20 -12.70
CA CYS A 61 12.49 -30.97 -11.34
C CYS A 61 13.70 -31.85 -10.95
N THR A 62 13.89 -32.98 -11.62
CA THR A 62 15.05 -33.86 -11.41
C THR A 62 16.25 -33.55 -12.29
N SER A 63 16.10 -32.70 -13.32
CA SER A 63 17.22 -32.24 -14.15
C SER A 63 18.10 -31.21 -13.43
N GLN A 64 19.36 -31.09 -13.86
CA GLN A 64 20.37 -30.21 -13.25
C GLN A 64 20.71 -28.98 -14.11
N ASP A 65 20.31 -28.98 -15.38
CA ASP A 65 20.86 -28.13 -16.43
C ASP A 65 20.00 -26.90 -16.77
N ASN A 66 19.36 -26.26 -15.78
CA ASN A 66 18.40 -25.16 -15.96
C ASN A 66 17.23 -25.52 -16.89
N PRO A 67 16.48 -26.58 -16.54
CA PRO A 67 15.48 -27.20 -17.41
C PRO A 67 14.27 -26.29 -17.67
N THR A 68 13.61 -26.50 -18.80
CA THR A 68 12.41 -25.75 -19.20
C THR A 68 11.25 -26.70 -19.49
N LEU A 69 10.13 -26.54 -18.78
CA LEU A 69 8.84 -27.11 -19.15
C LEU A 69 8.23 -26.28 -20.28
N ILE A 70 7.95 -26.88 -21.43
CA ILE A 70 7.34 -26.22 -22.58
C ILE A 70 5.86 -26.59 -22.63
N ILE A 71 4.99 -25.56 -22.65
CA ILE A 71 3.55 -25.69 -22.85
C ILE A 71 3.23 -24.99 -24.19
N PRO A 72 3.20 -25.73 -25.31
CA PRO A 72 3.10 -25.16 -26.65
C PRO A 72 1.90 -24.23 -26.84
N LYS A 73 2.11 -23.20 -27.67
CA LYS A 73 1.06 -22.30 -28.15
C LYS A 73 0.04 -23.02 -29.05
N ASP A 74 -1.05 -22.33 -29.36
CA ASP A 74 -2.12 -22.77 -30.28
C ASP A 74 -2.83 -24.06 -29.83
N LYS A 75 -2.74 -24.37 -28.52
CA LYS A 75 -3.32 -25.54 -27.85
C LYS A 75 -4.10 -25.11 -26.61
N THR A 76 -5.09 -25.90 -26.22
CA THR A 76 -5.88 -25.68 -25.01
C THR A 76 -5.78 -26.91 -24.10
N TYR A 77 -5.20 -26.77 -22.92
CA TYR A 77 -4.94 -27.85 -21.98
C TYR A 77 -5.98 -27.79 -20.86
N PHE A 78 -6.84 -28.79 -20.78
CA PHE A 78 -7.77 -28.94 -19.67
C PHE A 78 -7.05 -29.64 -18.52
N LEU A 79 -6.93 -28.97 -17.37
CA LEU A 79 -6.22 -29.49 -16.21
C LEU A 79 -7.15 -29.60 -15.00
N GLN A 80 -7.18 -30.77 -14.38
CA GLN A 80 -7.64 -30.97 -13.01
C GLN A 80 -6.71 -30.33 -11.98
N PRO A 81 -7.15 -30.14 -10.72
CA PRO A 81 -6.30 -29.69 -9.64
C PRO A 81 -4.98 -30.47 -9.54
N LEU A 82 -3.85 -29.75 -9.52
CA LEU A 82 -2.52 -30.37 -9.52
C LEU A 82 -1.47 -29.51 -8.81
N ARG A 83 -0.40 -30.18 -8.37
CA ARG A 83 0.70 -29.57 -7.63
C ARG A 83 2.03 -29.86 -8.27
N PHE A 84 2.77 -28.82 -8.58
CA PHE A 84 4.15 -28.87 -9.04
C PHE A 84 5.07 -28.74 -7.83
N GLN A 85 5.54 -29.89 -7.36
CA GLN A 85 6.29 -30.02 -6.12
C GLN A 85 7.81 -29.90 -6.37
N GLY A 86 8.49 -29.11 -5.54
CA GLY A 86 9.94 -29.12 -5.35
C GLY A 86 10.36 -29.83 -4.05
N PRO A 87 11.63 -29.74 -3.63
CA PRO A 87 12.71 -28.96 -4.26
C PRO A 87 13.21 -29.60 -5.55
N CYS A 88 13.57 -28.75 -6.52
CA CYS A 88 14.19 -29.20 -7.77
C CYS A 88 15.72 -29.21 -7.65
N LYS A 89 16.37 -30.09 -8.43
CA LYS A 89 17.84 -30.24 -8.37
C LYS A 89 18.57 -29.06 -9.02
N SER A 90 17.98 -28.45 -10.04
CA SER A 90 18.56 -27.27 -10.68
C SER A 90 18.28 -26.00 -9.88
N ALA A 91 19.23 -25.06 -9.92
CA ALA A 91 19.11 -23.76 -9.28
C ALA A 91 18.13 -22.82 -10.01
N THR A 92 17.71 -23.17 -11.23
CA THR A 92 16.70 -22.43 -11.99
C THR A 92 15.86 -23.44 -12.76
N VAL A 93 14.53 -23.34 -12.64
CA VAL A 93 13.59 -24.15 -13.43
C VAL A 93 12.63 -23.20 -14.15
N LYS A 94 12.42 -23.42 -15.44
CA LYS A 94 11.60 -22.55 -16.27
C LYS A 94 10.31 -23.25 -16.68
N VAL A 95 9.22 -22.50 -16.74
CA VAL A 95 7.96 -22.89 -17.35
C VAL A 95 7.66 -21.87 -18.43
N GLU A 96 7.65 -22.32 -19.68
CA GLU A 96 7.32 -21.51 -20.85
C GLU A 96 5.88 -21.82 -21.27
N LEU A 97 4.95 -20.95 -20.87
CA LEU A 97 3.53 -21.09 -21.08
C LEU A 97 3.09 -20.32 -22.32
N GLY A 98 2.98 -21.01 -23.46
CA GLY A 98 2.50 -20.44 -24.72
C GLY A 98 1.02 -20.75 -25.02
N GLY A 99 0.50 -21.86 -24.50
CA GLY A 99 -0.88 -22.33 -24.74
C GLY A 99 -1.93 -21.67 -23.84
N THR A 100 -3.15 -22.19 -23.91
CA THR A 100 -4.23 -21.85 -22.96
C THR A 100 -4.43 -23.00 -21.98
N ILE A 101 -4.44 -22.73 -20.68
CA ILE A 101 -4.80 -23.70 -19.63
C ILE A 101 -6.21 -23.36 -19.15
N ILE A 102 -7.09 -24.35 -19.08
CA ILE A 102 -8.48 -24.17 -18.63
C ILE A 102 -8.83 -25.12 -17.49
N ALA A 103 -9.61 -24.60 -16.53
CA ALA A 103 -10.12 -25.36 -15.39
C ALA A 103 -11.38 -26.16 -15.76
N PRO A 104 -11.82 -27.12 -14.92
CA PRO A 104 -13.07 -27.83 -15.16
C PRO A 104 -14.27 -26.88 -15.23
N LYS A 105 -15.10 -27.09 -16.25
CA LYS A 105 -16.19 -26.18 -16.60
C LYS A 105 -17.31 -26.15 -15.58
N ASN A 106 -17.68 -27.30 -15.01
CA ASN A 106 -18.69 -27.38 -13.98
C ASN A 106 -18.05 -27.79 -12.66
N MET A 107 -18.61 -27.37 -11.53
CA MET A 107 -18.06 -27.63 -10.20
C MET A 107 -17.94 -29.12 -9.88
N GLU A 108 -18.86 -29.94 -10.39
CA GLU A 108 -18.88 -31.40 -10.24
C GLU A 108 -17.77 -32.13 -11.00
N ASP A 109 -17.18 -31.47 -12.01
CA ASP A 109 -16.08 -32.04 -12.81
C ASP A 109 -14.72 -31.92 -12.11
N TRP A 110 -14.63 -31.13 -11.02
CA TRP A 110 -13.40 -30.92 -10.26
C TRP A 110 -13.06 -32.14 -9.39
N LYS A 111 -11.90 -32.75 -9.66
CA LYS A 111 -11.39 -33.91 -8.92
C LYS A 111 -10.41 -33.45 -7.84
N TRP A 112 -10.88 -33.32 -6.61
CA TRP A 112 -10.07 -32.87 -5.48
C TRP A 112 -9.20 -33.99 -4.88
N ALA A 113 -7.99 -33.63 -4.44
CA ALA A 113 -7.16 -34.51 -3.62
C ALA A 113 -7.74 -34.65 -2.20
N GLN A 114 -7.35 -35.71 -1.48
CA GLN A 114 -7.92 -36.06 -0.17
C GLN A 114 -7.73 -35.00 0.93
N ASP A 115 -6.76 -34.10 0.77
CA ASP A 115 -6.49 -33.04 1.75
C ASP A 115 -7.41 -31.81 1.61
N ASN A 116 -8.31 -31.80 0.62
CA ASN A 116 -9.33 -30.77 0.39
C ASN A 116 -8.77 -29.33 0.33
N VAL A 117 -7.51 -29.15 -0.05
CA VAL A 117 -6.96 -27.82 -0.29
C VAL A 117 -7.55 -27.29 -1.60
N LEU A 118 -8.41 -26.27 -1.51
CA LEU A 118 -9.09 -25.65 -2.66
C LEU A 118 -8.15 -24.72 -3.43
N VAL A 119 -7.21 -25.32 -4.15
CA VAL A 119 -6.30 -24.66 -5.07
C VAL A 119 -6.30 -25.45 -6.37
N TRP A 120 -6.46 -24.77 -7.50
CA TRP A 120 -6.44 -25.42 -8.81
C TRP A 120 -5.02 -25.80 -9.21
N ILE A 121 -4.12 -24.84 -9.40
CA ILE A 121 -2.71 -25.13 -9.74
C ILE A 121 -1.81 -24.51 -8.68
N SER A 122 -0.93 -25.32 -8.09
CA SER A 122 0.10 -24.82 -7.17
C SER A 122 1.52 -25.18 -7.59
N PHE A 123 2.45 -24.27 -7.29
CA PHE A 123 3.89 -24.47 -7.34
C PHE A 123 4.43 -24.35 -5.91
N GLU A 124 5.06 -25.42 -5.41
CA GLU A 124 5.36 -25.54 -3.99
C GLU A 124 6.80 -25.91 -3.72
N HIS A 125 7.46 -25.19 -2.80
CA HIS A 125 8.83 -25.48 -2.34
C HIS A 125 9.90 -25.43 -3.44
N ILE A 126 9.82 -24.44 -4.34
CA ILE A 126 10.73 -24.32 -5.49
C ILE A 126 11.64 -23.10 -5.34
N TYR A 127 12.94 -23.31 -5.52
CA TYR A 127 13.93 -22.26 -5.62
C TYR A 127 14.23 -21.93 -7.09
N GLY A 128 14.24 -20.65 -7.46
CA GLY A 128 14.61 -20.22 -8.82
C GLY A 128 13.58 -20.54 -9.90
N LEU A 129 12.29 -20.54 -9.57
CA LEU A 129 11.22 -20.78 -10.54
C LEU A 129 11.01 -19.54 -11.43
N VAL A 130 10.98 -19.75 -12.75
CA VAL A 130 10.60 -18.74 -13.73
C VAL A 130 9.38 -19.24 -14.50
N VAL A 131 8.25 -18.56 -14.37
CA VAL A 131 7.04 -18.82 -15.16
C VAL A 131 6.84 -17.66 -16.12
N ASN A 132 6.99 -17.89 -17.42
CA ASN A 132 6.92 -16.85 -18.44
C ASN A 132 6.21 -17.36 -19.70
N GLY A 133 5.74 -16.45 -20.54
CA GLY A 133 5.16 -16.74 -21.85
C GLY A 133 3.96 -15.85 -22.12
N GLU A 134 3.38 -15.96 -23.31
CA GLU A 134 2.21 -15.16 -23.73
C GLU A 134 0.88 -15.92 -23.57
N GLY A 135 0.92 -17.10 -22.93
CA GLY A 135 -0.23 -17.96 -22.80
C GLY A 135 -1.22 -17.52 -21.73
N GLN A 136 -2.31 -18.28 -21.65
CA GLN A 136 -3.52 -17.90 -20.92
C GLN A 136 -3.88 -18.94 -19.85
N ILE A 137 -4.42 -18.48 -18.73
CA ILE A 137 -4.90 -19.32 -17.63
C ILE A 137 -6.35 -18.92 -17.35
N ASN A 138 -7.32 -19.78 -17.65
CA ASN A 138 -8.74 -19.52 -17.45
C ASN A 138 -9.30 -20.40 -16.34
N GLY A 139 -9.66 -19.79 -15.22
CA GLY A 139 -10.19 -20.49 -14.04
C GLY A 139 -11.65 -20.91 -14.13
N GLN A 140 -12.37 -20.48 -15.17
CA GLN A 140 -13.79 -20.79 -15.42
C GLN A 140 -14.69 -20.59 -14.17
N GLY A 141 -14.52 -19.46 -13.49
CA GLY A 141 -15.09 -19.18 -12.16
C GLY A 141 -16.60 -18.96 -12.07
N ALA A 142 -17.30 -18.69 -13.18
CA ALA A 142 -18.72 -18.32 -13.16
C ALA A 142 -19.66 -19.27 -12.39
N PRO A 143 -19.54 -20.62 -12.49
CA PRO A 143 -20.36 -21.53 -11.69
C PRO A 143 -20.12 -21.37 -10.18
N TRP A 144 -18.87 -21.13 -9.78
CA TRP A 144 -18.49 -20.96 -8.37
C TRP A 144 -19.08 -19.68 -7.79
N TRP A 145 -19.03 -18.58 -8.54
CA TRP A 145 -19.62 -17.30 -8.11
C TRP A 145 -21.14 -17.39 -7.96
N LYS A 146 -21.79 -18.18 -8.82
CA LYS A 146 -23.24 -18.41 -8.78
C LYS A 146 -23.66 -19.25 -7.56
N GLU A 147 -22.93 -20.33 -7.27
CA GLU A 147 -23.27 -21.24 -6.18
C GLU A 147 -22.86 -20.69 -4.81
N TYR A 148 -21.69 -20.05 -4.72
CA TYR A 148 -21.14 -19.53 -3.46
C TYR A 148 -20.85 -18.02 -3.52
N PRO A 149 -21.87 -17.17 -3.77
CA PRO A 149 -21.67 -15.73 -3.94
C PRO A 149 -21.10 -15.04 -2.70
N ASN A 150 -21.41 -15.56 -1.50
CA ASN A 150 -21.02 -14.99 -0.21
C ASN A 150 -20.14 -15.93 0.63
N ASP A 151 -19.73 -17.08 0.10
CA ASP A 151 -18.89 -18.04 0.81
C ASP A 151 -17.61 -18.34 0.01
N GLU A 152 -16.60 -17.49 0.20
CA GLU A 152 -15.30 -17.68 -0.43
C GLU A 152 -14.52 -18.90 0.07
N SER A 153 -14.91 -19.51 1.21
CA SER A 153 -14.22 -20.67 1.76
C SER A 153 -14.44 -21.95 0.95
N LYS A 154 -15.43 -21.93 0.04
CA LYS A 154 -15.80 -23.04 -0.84
C LYS A 154 -15.24 -22.90 -2.25
N ARG A 155 -14.55 -21.80 -2.57
CA ARG A 155 -14.11 -21.49 -3.93
C ARG A 155 -12.59 -21.62 -4.05
N PRO A 156 -12.08 -22.28 -5.12
CA PRO A 156 -10.66 -22.49 -5.25
C PRO A 156 -9.90 -21.26 -5.77
N SER A 157 -8.70 -21.03 -5.23
CA SER A 157 -7.72 -20.13 -5.86
C SER A 157 -7.24 -20.74 -7.18
N ALA A 158 -7.09 -19.94 -8.24
CA ALA A 158 -6.67 -20.48 -9.54
C ALA A 158 -5.18 -20.88 -9.57
N PHE A 159 -4.30 -19.99 -9.11
CA PHE A 159 -2.86 -20.16 -9.29
C PHE A 159 -2.09 -19.75 -8.03
N LYS A 160 -1.41 -20.67 -7.36
CA LYS A 160 -0.77 -20.40 -6.06
C LYS A 160 0.69 -20.80 -6.01
N PHE A 161 1.52 -19.94 -5.44
CA PHE A 161 2.92 -20.20 -5.15
C PHE A 161 3.09 -20.29 -3.64
N ILE A 162 3.66 -21.39 -3.17
CA ILE A 162 3.79 -21.70 -1.75
C ILE A 162 5.24 -22.01 -1.43
N LYS A 163 5.86 -21.25 -0.53
CA LYS A 163 7.24 -21.48 -0.08
C LYS A 163 8.25 -21.50 -1.24
N CYS A 164 8.02 -20.67 -2.25
CA CYS A 164 8.97 -20.44 -3.34
C CYS A 164 9.93 -19.31 -3.02
N GLU A 165 11.19 -19.44 -3.45
CA GLU A 165 12.23 -18.41 -3.31
C GLU A 165 12.84 -18.10 -4.68
N ARG A 166 13.14 -16.82 -4.95
CA ARG A 166 13.62 -16.35 -6.28
C ARG A 166 12.66 -16.71 -7.40
N LEU A 167 11.40 -16.34 -7.21
CA LEU A 167 10.30 -16.57 -8.14
C LEU A 167 10.18 -15.43 -9.14
N THR A 168 10.12 -15.73 -10.43
CA THR A 168 9.83 -14.76 -11.50
C THR A 168 8.57 -15.18 -12.25
N ILE A 169 7.61 -14.27 -12.41
CA ILE A 169 6.39 -14.50 -13.17
C ILE A 169 6.18 -13.34 -14.15
N SER A 170 6.01 -13.63 -15.44
CA SER A 170 5.83 -12.56 -16.43
C SER A 170 5.00 -12.91 -17.66
N ASN A 171 4.39 -11.88 -18.26
CA ASN A 171 3.74 -11.87 -19.58
C ASN A 171 2.46 -12.75 -19.73
N LEU A 172 1.99 -13.37 -18.64
CA LEU A 172 0.80 -14.23 -18.67
C LEU A 172 -0.51 -13.45 -18.62
N THR A 173 -1.56 -14.05 -19.19
CA THR A 173 -2.93 -13.57 -19.03
C THR A 173 -3.76 -14.54 -18.20
N HIS A 174 -4.45 -14.05 -17.17
CA HIS A 174 -5.37 -14.81 -16.33
C HIS A 174 -6.81 -14.33 -16.55
N TYR A 175 -7.74 -15.28 -16.61
CA TYR A 175 -9.17 -15.05 -16.77
C TYR A 175 -9.97 -15.76 -15.68
N ASP A 176 -11.01 -15.09 -15.20
CA ASP A 176 -12.17 -15.68 -14.53
C ASP A 176 -11.82 -16.70 -13.44
N SER A 177 -10.97 -16.33 -12.48
CA SER A 177 -10.65 -17.20 -11.34
C SER A 177 -11.87 -17.41 -10.43
N PRO A 178 -12.13 -18.63 -9.91
CA PRO A 178 -13.22 -18.87 -8.96
C PRO A 178 -13.11 -18.07 -7.65
N LYS A 179 -11.88 -17.79 -7.21
CA LYS A 179 -11.50 -16.88 -6.11
C LYS A 179 -10.37 -15.98 -6.60
N ASN A 180 -9.31 -15.74 -5.83
CA ASN A 180 -8.17 -14.94 -6.26
C ASN A 180 -7.44 -15.59 -7.44
N HIS A 181 -6.93 -14.79 -8.37
CA HIS A 181 -6.23 -15.26 -9.57
C HIS A 181 -4.86 -15.82 -9.23
N MET A 182 -4.11 -15.08 -8.40
CA MET A 182 -2.77 -15.44 -7.97
C MET A 182 -2.63 -15.34 -6.45
N GLY A 183 -2.06 -16.37 -5.83
CA GLY A 183 -1.68 -16.37 -4.42
C GLY A 183 -0.17 -16.53 -4.24
N ILE A 184 0.44 -15.68 -3.42
CA ILE A 184 1.86 -15.69 -3.05
C ILE A 184 1.94 -15.92 -1.55
N SER A 185 2.30 -17.14 -1.13
CA SER A 185 2.25 -17.55 0.27
C SER A 185 3.60 -18.06 0.75
N SER A 186 4.12 -17.48 1.83
CA SER A 186 5.41 -17.87 2.40
C SER A 186 6.58 -17.79 1.41
N CYS A 187 6.50 -16.87 0.45
CA CYS A 187 7.48 -16.72 -0.62
C CYS A 187 8.49 -15.61 -0.30
N LYS A 188 9.65 -15.69 -0.95
CA LYS A 188 10.72 -14.69 -0.80
C LYS A 188 11.35 -14.35 -2.15
N GLU A 189 11.71 -13.08 -2.35
CA GLU A 189 12.36 -12.61 -3.59
C GLU A 189 11.50 -12.94 -4.82
N VAL A 190 10.32 -12.31 -4.90
CA VAL A 190 9.35 -12.54 -5.96
C VAL A 190 9.30 -11.33 -6.90
N PHE A 191 9.43 -11.58 -8.19
CA PHE A 191 9.31 -10.58 -9.25
C PHE A 191 8.16 -10.93 -10.19
N ILE A 192 7.14 -10.07 -10.23
CA ILE A 192 5.94 -10.22 -11.06
C ILE A 192 5.90 -9.04 -12.03
N SER A 193 5.74 -9.30 -13.33
CA SER A 193 5.67 -8.22 -14.32
C SER A 193 4.78 -8.52 -15.53
N ASN A 194 4.22 -7.48 -16.15
CA ASN A 194 3.48 -7.58 -17.41
C ASN A 194 2.35 -8.61 -17.39
N LEU A 195 1.65 -8.76 -16.26
CA LEU A 195 0.51 -9.66 -16.17
C LEU A 195 -0.77 -8.94 -16.59
N LYS A 196 -1.70 -9.69 -17.18
CA LYS A 196 -3.06 -9.23 -17.42
C LYS A 196 -4.04 -10.14 -16.69
N MET A 197 -4.78 -9.62 -15.72
CA MET A 197 -5.73 -10.40 -14.91
C MET A 197 -7.13 -9.83 -15.07
N ILE A 198 -8.07 -10.65 -15.51
CA ILE A 198 -9.39 -10.20 -15.97
C ILE A 198 -10.48 -11.08 -15.37
N ALA A 199 -11.43 -10.46 -14.69
CA ALA A 199 -12.71 -11.07 -14.31
C ALA A 199 -13.82 -9.99 -14.32
N PRO A 200 -15.11 -10.37 -14.34
CA PRO A 200 -16.21 -9.42 -14.23
C PRO A 200 -16.12 -8.56 -12.96
N GLU A 201 -16.53 -7.29 -13.04
CA GLU A 201 -16.51 -6.34 -11.90
C GLU A 201 -17.40 -6.78 -10.73
N ASP A 202 -18.42 -7.61 -10.99
CA ASP A 202 -19.33 -8.17 -9.99
C ASP A 202 -18.92 -9.58 -9.53
N SER A 203 -17.77 -10.10 -9.98
CA SER A 203 -17.27 -11.41 -9.55
C SER A 203 -16.70 -11.34 -8.11
N PRO A 204 -17.24 -12.11 -7.14
CA PRO A 204 -16.86 -11.98 -5.74
C PRO A 204 -15.46 -12.54 -5.46
N ASN A 205 -14.64 -11.87 -4.64
CA ASN A 205 -13.33 -12.34 -4.17
C ASN A 205 -12.36 -12.77 -5.29
N THR A 206 -12.46 -12.14 -6.46
CA THR A 206 -11.59 -12.40 -7.61
C THR A 206 -10.32 -11.55 -7.57
N ASP A 207 -9.72 -11.42 -6.39
CA ASP A 207 -8.52 -10.64 -6.15
C ASP A 207 -7.45 -10.97 -7.20
N GLY A 208 -6.72 -9.95 -7.68
CA GLY A 208 -5.66 -10.17 -8.66
C GLY A 208 -4.51 -10.97 -8.06
N ILE A 209 -3.76 -10.31 -7.17
CA ILE A 209 -2.61 -10.91 -6.47
C ILE A 209 -2.83 -10.81 -4.97
N ASP A 210 -2.92 -11.96 -4.30
CA ASP A 210 -3.03 -12.07 -2.84
C ASP A 210 -1.68 -12.50 -2.25
N ILE A 211 -1.11 -11.69 -1.36
CA ILE A 211 0.21 -11.89 -0.76
C ILE A 211 0.04 -12.15 0.74
N ALA A 212 0.60 -13.24 1.25
CA ALA A 212 0.61 -13.55 2.68
C ALA A 212 1.95 -14.15 3.12
N ASN A 213 2.40 -13.81 4.34
CA ASN A 213 3.62 -14.34 4.95
C ASN A 213 4.88 -14.24 4.05
N SER A 214 4.96 -13.22 3.19
CA SER A 214 5.96 -13.17 2.10
C SER A 214 6.79 -11.89 2.12
N SER A 215 8.04 -11.95 1.68
CA SER A 215 8.95 -10.79 1.72
C SER A 215 9.70 -10.54 0.42
N ASN A 216 10.12 -9.29 0.19
CA ASN A 216 10.85 -8.85 -1.02
C ASN A 216 10.05 -9.15 -2.29
N ILE A 217 8.87 -8.53 -2.40
CA ILE A 217 7.95 -8.71 -3.53
C ILE A 217 7.97 -7.47 -4.41
N THR A 218 8.17 -7.66 -5.71
CA THR A 218 8.05 -6.59 -6.70
C THR A 218 6.97 -6.95 -7.72
N ILE A 219 5.99 -6.07 -7.88
CA ILE A 219 4.93 -6.16 -8.90
C ILE A 219 5.06 -4.95 -9.82
N LYS A 220 5.22 -5.19 -11.12
CA LYS A 220 5.45 -4.14 -12.12
C LYS A 220 4.57 -4.25 -13.35
N ASP A 221 4.12 -3.11 -13.86
CA ASP A 221 3.62 -2.96 -15.23
C ASP A 221 2.50 -3.96 -15.61
N SER A 222 1.67 -4.34 -14.63
CA SER A 222 0.56 -5.29 -14.79
C SER A 222 -0.78 -4.57 -14.89
N THR A 223 -1.73 -5.18 -15.59
CA THR A 223 -3.12 -4.73 -15.70
C THR A 223 -4.03 -5.70 -14.96
N ILE A 224 -4.75 -5.21 -13.96
CA ILE A 224 -5.63 -6.02 -13.11
C ILE A 224 -7.02 -5.39 -13.11
N THR A 225 -7.98 -6.13 -13.66
CA THR A 225 -9.38 -5.71 -13.81
C THR A 225 -10.27 -6.84 -13.30
N THR A 226 -10.67 -6.78 -12.04
CA THR A 226 -11.38 -7.88 -11.36
C THR A 226 -12.54 -7.32 -10.51
N GLY A 227 -13.24 -8.18 -9.77
CA GLY A 227 -14.35 -7.76 -8.92
C GLY A 227 -13.94 -7.41 -7.48
N ASP A 228 -12.69 -7.63 -7.09
CA ASP A 228 -12.20 -7.39 -5.73
C ASP A 228 -10.84 -6.66 -5.73
N ASP A 229 -10.01 -6.84 -4.71
CA ASP A 229 -8.71 -6.17 -4.58
C ASP A 229 -7.78 -6.51 -5.78
N CYS A 230 -7.17 -5.49 -6.39
CA CYS A 230 -6.16 -5.74 -7.43
C CYS A 230 -4.93 -6.41 -6.83
N VAL A 231 -4.50 -5.91 -5.68
CA VAL A 231 -3.45 -6.52 -4.86
C VAL A 231 -3.91 -6.48 -3.41
N ALA A 232 -4.02 -7.65 -2.79
CA ALA A 232 -4.29 -7.81 -1.37
C ALA A 232 -2.99 -8.21 -0.65
N ILE A 233 -2.70 -7.52 0.46
CA ILE A 233 -1.49 -7.72 1.26
C ILE A 233 -1.91 -8.11 2.67
N ASN A 234 -1.72 -9.38 2.99
CA ASN A 234 -2.10 -9.99 4.25
C ASN A 234 -0.91 -10.13 5.20
N THR A 235 -1.22 -10.51 6.45
CA THR A 235 -0.29 -10.58 7.58
C THR A 235 1.00 -11.36 7.27
N GLY A 236 2.08 -10.96 7.95
CA GLY A 236 3.41 -11.55 7.84
C GLY A 236 4.17 -11.13 6.59
N SER A 237 3.75 -10.05 5.92
CA SER A 237 4.32 -9.63 4.64
C SER A 237 5.09 -8.31 4.74
N SER A 238 6.26 -8.23 4.10
CA SER A 238 7.16 -7.08 4.19
C SER A 238 7.92 -6.78 2.89
N PHE A 239 8.42 -5.55 2.74
CA PHE A 239 9.22 -5.12 1.57
C PHE A 239 8.49 -5.38 0.24
N ILE A 240 7.33 -4.76 0.07
CA ILE A 240 6.47 -4.92 -1.09
C ILE A 240 6.53 -3.66 -1.94
N ASN A 241 6.88 -3.79 -3.21
CA ASN A 241 6.93 -2.69 -4.16
C ASN A 241 5.98 -2.93 -5.34
N ILE A 242 4.96 -2.10 -5.46
CA ILE A 242 3.95 -2.14 -6.52
C ILE A 242 4.13 -0.88 -7.37
N THR A 243 4.58 -1.04 -8.61
CA THR A 243 4.89 0.10 -9.49
C THR A 243 4.26 -0.08 -10.87
N GLY A 244 3.65 0.97 -11.43
CA GLY A 244 3.17 0.93 -12.82
C GLY A 244 1.95 0.04 -13.06
N VAL A 245 1.25 -0.38 -12.00
CA VAL A 245 0.07 -1.24 -12.12
C VAL A 245 -1.15 -0.41 -12.54
N PHE A 246 -1.85 -0.88 -13.58
CA PHE A 246 -3.20 -0.43 -13.88
C PHE A 246 -4.18 -1.31 -13.10
N CYS A 247 -4.91 -0.70 -12.17
CA CYS A 247 -5.89 -1.36 -11.32
C CYS A 247 -7.28 -0.79 -11.63
N GLY A 248 -8.20 -1.64 -12.06
CA GLY A 248 -9.61 -1.24 -12.08
C GLY A 248 -10.41 -1.67 -13.32
N PRO A 249 -11.68 -2.07 -13.16
CA PRO A 249 -12.47 -2.03 -11.91
C PRO A 249 -11.97 -3.01 -10.82
N GLY A 250 -12.41 -2.80 -9.57
CA GLY A 250 -12.00 -3.57 -8.38
C GLY A 250 -11.99 -2.75 -7.08
N HIS A 251 -11.45 -3.30 -5.98
CA HIS A 251 -11.43 -2.64 -4.67
C HIS A 251 -10.20 -1.75 -4.39
N GLY A 252 -9.18 -1.82 -5.24
CA GLY A 252 -7.93 -1.06 -5.12
C GLY A 252 -6.74 -1.94 -4.69
N ILE A 253 -5.70 -1.31 -4.14
CA ILE A 253 -4.60 -2.02 -3.45
C ILE A 253 -4.90 -2.00 -1.95
N SER A 254 -5.06 -3.17 -1.35
CA SER A 254 -5.53 -3.31 0.02
C SER A 254 -4.49 -3.99 0.90
N VAL A 255 -4.23 -3.41 2.07
CA VAL A 255 -3.60 -4.11 3.20
C VAL A 255 -4.71 -4.70 4.06
N GLY A 256 -4.69 -6.01 4.25
CA GLY A 256 -5.63 -6.75 5.09
C GLY A 256 -6.86 -7.30 4.36
N SER A 257 -7.87 -7.77 5.09
CA SER A 257 -8.09 -7.49 6.52
C SER A 257 -7.12 -8.19 7.47
N LEU A 258 -6.49 -7.43 8.37
CA LEU A 258 -5.52 -7.92 9.35
C LEU A 258 -6.17 -8.17 10.72
N GLY A 259 -5.60 -9.04 11.54
CA GLY A 259 -5.94 -9.17 12.97
C GLY A 259 -7.27 -9.86 13.27
N LYS A 260 -7.73 -10.75 12.38
CA LYS A 260 -8.97 -11.51 12.58
C LYS A 260 -8.93 -12.21 13.95
N ASN A 261 -10.03 -12.14 14.70
CA ASN A 261 -10.15 -12.66 16.07
C ASN A 261 -9.17 -12.03 17.08
N GLY A 262 -8.73 -10.79 16.85
CA GLY A 262 -7.79 -10.09 17.75
C GLY A 262 -6.36 -10.62 17.68
N GLU A 263 -6.03 -11.41 16.65
CA GLU A 263 -4.68 -11.92 16.46
C GLU A 263 -3.68 -10.80 16.11
N TYR A 264 -2.43 -10.96 16.55
CA TYR A 264 -1.36 -10.09 16.08
C TYR A 264 -1.21 -10.23 14.57
N ALA A 265 -1.21 -9.10 13.87
CA ALA A 265 -1.02 -9.08 12.43
C ALA A 265 -0.16 -7.89 12.04
N GLU A 266 0.74 -8.13 11.09
CA GLU A 266 1.76 -7.17 10.71
C GLU A 266 1.98 -7.18 9.20
N VAL A 267 2.03 -5.98 8.64
CA VAL A 267 2.43 -5.70 7.27
C VAL A 267 3.29 -4.43 7.30
N GLU A 268 4.50 -4.50 6.76
CA GLU A 268 5.48 -3.40 6.82
C GLU A 268 6.11 -3.13 5.44
N ASP A 269 6.70 -1.94 5.28
CA ASP A 269 7.47 -1.57 4.08
C ASP A 269 6.75 -1.81 2.74
N VAL A 270 5.52 -1.29 2.62
CA VAL A 270 4.73 -1.31 1.38
C VAL A 270 4.87 0.00 0.61
N TYR A 271 5.30 -0.08 -0.64
CA TYR A 271 5.48 1.05 -1.55
C TYR A 271 4.57 0.88 -2.77
N VAL A 272 3.66 1.83 -2.99
CA VAL A 272 2.81 1.90 -4.18
C VAL A 272 3.16 3.15 -4.96
N LYS A 273 3.62 3.02 -6.20
CA LYS A 273 4.13 4.13 -7.02
C LYS A 273 3.65 4.06 -8.46
N ASN A 274 3.37 5.20 -9.09
CA ASN A 274 3.01 5.29 -10.52
C ASN A 274 1.89 4.33 -10.96
N CYS A 275 0.95 4.02 -10.07
CA CYS A 275 -0.19 3.14 -10.38
C CYS A 275 -1.38 3.98 -10.85
N THR A 276 -2.20 3.41 -11.72
CA THR A 276 -3.42 4.04 -12.23
C THR A 276 -4.63 3.29 -11.68
N PHE A 277 -5.56 4.01 -11.08
CA PHE A 277 -6.79 3.45 -10.51
C PHE A 277 -7.99 3.95 -11.31
N THR A 278 -8.76 3.05 -11.91
CA THR A 278 -9.91 3.40 -12.77
C THR A 278 -11.14 2.62 -12.37
N ARG A 279 -12.22 3.31 -11.96
CA ARG A 279 -13.47 2.64 -11.51
C ARG A 279 -13.23 1.65 -10.36
N THR A 280 -12.29 1.95 -9.48
CA THR A 280 -12.08 1.19 -8.25
C THR A 280 -12.86 1.80 -7.08
N SER A 281 -13.24 0.98 -6.10
CA SER A 281 -13.88 1.47 -4.87
C SER A 281 -12.92 2.32 -4.02
N ASN A 282 -11.62 2.01 -4.05
CA ASN A 282 -10.56 2.76 -3.37
C ASN A 282 -9.30 2.82 -4.25
N GLY A 283 -8.40 3.78 -3.99
CA GLY A 283 -7.05 3.76 -4.54
C GLY A 283 -6.18 2.76 -3.77
N ALA A 284 -5.78 3.14 -2.57
CA ALA A 284 -5.19 2.25 -1.57
C ALA A 284 -6.04 2.21 -0.31
N ARG A 285 -6.09 1.07 0.40
CA ARG A 285 -6.93 0.86 1.59
C ARG A 285 -6.21 0.01 2.63
N ILE A 286 -6.46 0.27 3.91
CA ILE A 286 -6.04 -0.60 5.03
C ILE A 286 -7.31 -1.11 5.73
N LYS A 287 -7.35 -2.41 6.03
CA LYS A 287 -8.47 -3.13 6.66
C LYS A 287 -7.93 -3.89 7.88
N THR A 288 -8.52 -3.70 9.05
CA THR A 288 -8.21 -4.46 10.28
C THR A 288 -9.51 -5.00 10.90
N TRP A 289 -9.43 -6.14 11.57
CA TRP A 289 -10.48 -6.70 12.41
C TRP A 289 -10.30 -6.21 13.84
N GLU A 290 -11.39 -5.76 14.45
CA GLU A 290 -11.49 -5.21 15.83
C GLU A 290 -10.47 -4.12 16.19
N ASP A 291 -10.99 -2.89 16.31
CA ASP A 291 -10.28 -1.82 17.01
C ASP A 291 -10.17 -2.16 18.51
N GLU A 292 -9.06 -1.82 19.15
CA GLU A 292 -8.87 -1.99 20.61
C GLU A 292 -10.11 -1.48 21.38
N THR A 293 -10.77 -2.38 22.12
CA THR A 293 -11.82 -1.99 23.05
C THR A 293 -11.18 -1.46 24.32
N PHE A 294 -11.59 -0.28 24.78
CA PHE A 294 -11.16 0.21 26.07
C PHE A 294 -12.34 0.74 26.87
N GLU A 295 -12.27 0.52 28.18
CA GLU A 295 -13.25 0.98 29.14
C GLU A 295 -12.76 2.29 29.75
N ILE A 296 -13.61 3.32 29.72
CA ILE A 296 -13.45 4.43 30.64
C ILE A 296 -14.65 4.39 31.59
N GLY A 297 -14.41 4.25 32.90
CA GLY A 297 -15.46 4.14 33.91
C GLY A 297 -16.34 2.90 33.75
N LYS A 298 -17.55 3.04 33.19
CA LYS A 298 -18.50 1.93 32.91
C LYS A 298 -18.95 1.89 31.44
N GLU A 299 -18.28 2.66 30.57
CA GLU A 299 -18.63 2.78 29.16
C GLU A 299 -17.53 2.17 28.30
N MET A 300 -17.97 1.38 27.31
CA MET A 300 -17.12 0.68 26.36
C MET A 300 -17.09 1.47 25.05
N TYR A 301 -15.90 1.86 24.61
CA TYR A 301 -15.70 2.57 23.33
C TYR A 301 -15.11 1.61 22.28
N ARG A 302 -15.56 1.76 21.03
CA ARG A 302 -15.14 0.96 19.86
C ARG A 302 -14.79 1.93 18.72
N GLY A 303 -13.62 1.79 18.08
CA GLY A 303 -13.25 2.62 16.93
C GLY A 303 -11.75 2.90 16.77
N GLN A 304 -11.36 3.25 15.54
CA GLN A 304 -9.99 3.57 15.07
C GLN A 304 -9.15 4.37 16.08
N GLN A 305 -7.84 4.09 16.09
CA GLN A 305 -6.79 4.66 16.97
C GLN A 305 -6.91 6.18 17.25
N TYR A 306 -7.37 6.98 16.27
CA TYR A 306 -7.53 8.43 16.43
C TYR A 306 -8.82 8.86 17.14
N SER A 307 -9.91 8.10 17.02
CA SER A 307 -11.17 8.37 17.72
C SER A 307 -11.00 8.21 19.24
N GLN A 308 -10.12 7.31 19.66
CA GLN A 308 -9.82 7.03 21.07
C GLN A 308 -9.21 8.25 21.78
N ILE A 309 -8.22 8.91 21.15
CA ILE A 309 -7.60 10.14 21.67
C ILE A 309 -8.64 11.25 21.82
N TYR A 310 -9.53 11.37 20.82
CA TYR A 310 -10.61 12.35 20.82
C TYR A 310 -11.56 12.15 22.00
N PHE A 311 -12.09 10.93 22.19
CA PHE A 311 -13.03 10.62 23.28
C PHE A 311 -12.39 10.71 24.66
N ALA A 312 -11.17 10.19 24.83
CA ALA A 312 -10.46 10.23 26.10
C ALA A 312 -10.18 11.69 26.54
N ARG A 313 -9.78 12.56 25.60
CA ARG A 313 -9.56 13.98 25.86
C ARG A 313 -10.84 14.68 26.32
N LEU A 314 -11.95 14.51 25.58
CA LEU A 314 -13.22 15.15 25.93
C LEU A 314 -13.70 14.72 27.32
N ARG A 315 -13.54 13.43 27.66
CA ARG A 315 -13.93 12.91 28.97
C ARG A 315 -13.07 13.40 30.13
N LEU A 316 -11.75 13.47 29.95
CA LEU A 316 -10.84 14.06 30.94
C LEU A 316 -11.18 15.53 31.17
N MET A 317 -11.39 16.29 30.09
CA MET A 317 -11.80 17.68 30.17
C MET A 317 -13.14 17.84 30.90
N ARG A 318 -14.12 16.97 30.64
CA ARG A 318 -15.41 17.01 31.36
C ARG A 318 -15.27 16.73 32.84
N THR A 319 -14.44 15.76 33.22
CA THR A 319 -14.14 15.47 34.64
C THR A 319 -13.58 16.70 35.35
N LEU A 320 -12.64 17.41 34.70
CA LEU A 320 -12.11 18.67 35.21
C LEU A 320 -13.16 19.79 35.21
N LEU A 321 -14.05 19.82 34.22
CA LEU A 321 -15.11 20.81 34.12
C LEU A 321 -16.08 20.74 35.30
N TYR A 322 -16.43 19.53 35.75
CA TYR A 322 -17.31 19.35 36.91
C TYR A 322 -16.75 20.00 38.18
N SER A 323 -15.43 19.93 38.41
CA SER A 323 -14.82 20.58 39.58
C SER A 323 -14.74 22.10 39.41
N LEU A 324 -14.44 22.59 38.20
CA LEU A 324 -14.29 24.02 37.92
C LEU A 324 -15.62 24.78 37.86
N VAL A 325 -16.66 24.20 37.25
CA VAL A 325 -17.98 24.84 37.11
C VAL A 325 -18.64 25.07 38.47
N SER A 326 -18.39 24.18 39.44
CA SER A 326 -18.86 24.35 40.82
C SER A 326 -18.36 25.66 41.46
N GLN A 327 -17.20 26.17 41.02
CA GLN A 327 -16.61 27.42 41.50
C GLN A 327 -16.94 28.62 40.59
N TRP A 328 -17.08 28.40 39.28
CA TRP A 328 -17.28 29.46 38.30
C TRP A 328 -18.75 29.81 38.03
N LYS A 329 -19.59 28.79 37.78
CA LYS A 329 -21.03 28.93 37.49
C LYS A 329 -21.82 27.82 38.18
N PRO A 330 -22.03 27.92 39.51
CA PRO A 330 -22.64 26.85 40.30
C PRO A 330 -24.08 26.50 39.90
N ASN A 331 -24.78 27.42 39.22
CA ASN A 331 -26.18 27.25 38.81
C ASN A 331 -26.33 26.69 37.38
N SER A 332 -25.23 26.50 36.64
CA SER A 332 -25.28 26.03 35.25
C SER A 332 -24.88 24.55 35.18
N PRO A 333 -25.76 23.63 34.79
CA PRO A 333 -25.42 22.22 34.67
C PRO A 333 -24.42 21.98 33.54
N VAL A 334 -23.51 21.02 33.76
CA VAL A 334 -22.69 20.46 32.68
C VAL A 334 -23.51 19.39 31.96
N CYS A 335 -23.68 19.51 30.64
CA CYS A 335 -24.43 18.54 29.84
C CYS A 335 -23.70 18.17 28.55
N THR A 336 -24.23 17.16 27.86
CA THR A 336 -23.82 16.78 26.51
C THR A 336 -24.66 17.51 25.46
N VAL A 337 -24.20 17.53 24.21
CA VAL A 337 -24.91 18.17 23.09
C VAL A 337 -26.34 17.66 22.93
N LEU A 338 -26.59 16.36 23.06
CA LEU A 338 -27.95 15.81 23.01
C LEU A 338 -28.79 16.12 24.26
N GLY A 339 -28.16 16.54 25.36
CA GLY A 339 -28.82 16.98 26.58
C GLY A 339 -29.15 18.46 26.62
N LEU A 340 -28.96 19.19 25.51
CA LEU A 340 -29.32 20.61 25.41
C LEU A 340 -30.84 20.79 25.46
N GLU A 341 -31.29 21.73 26.30
CA GLU A 341 -32.69 22.10 26.43
C GLU A 341 -32.91 23.55 26.03
N GLU A 342 -33.99 23.81 25.28
CA GLU A 342 -34.31 25.15 24.80
C GLU A 342 -34.55 26.13 25.97
N GLY A 343 -33.92 27.31 25.90
CA GLY A 343 -34.08 28.37 26.89
C GLY A 343 -33.35 28.16 28.22
N LYS A 344 -32.59 27.07 28.39
CA LYS A 344 -31.81 26.80 29.61
C LYS A 344 -30.32 27.14 29.42
N GLU A 345 -29.72 27.71 30.45
CA GLU A 345 -28.27 27.93 30.51
C GLU A 345 -27.58 26.63 30.94
N CYS A 346 -26.51 26.25 30.25
CA CYS A 346 -25.72 25.06 30.54
C CYS A 346 -24.26 25.26 30.13
N VAL A 347 -23.39 24.34 30.56
CA VAL A 347 -21.99 24.28 30.18
C VAL A 347 -21.75 22.99 29.39
N VAL A 348 -21.17 23.12 28.20
CA VAL A 348 -20.82 21.97 27.35
C VAL A 348 -19.33 22.01 27.06
N VAL A 349 -18.70 20.83 27.02
CA VAL A 349 -17.34 20.65 26.52
C VAL A 349 -17.40 19.83 25.24
N GLY A 350 -16.71 20.31 24.21
CA GLY A 350 -16.71 19.70 22.89
C GLY A 350 -15.57 20.22 22.03
N THR A 351 -15.48 19.70 20.82
CA THR A 351 -14.59 20.21 19.79
C THR A 351 -15.36 21.13 18.87
N LEU A 352 -14.78 22.29 18.61
CA LEU A 352 -15.37 23.28 17.73
C LEU A 352 -14.79 23.11 16.32
N PHE A 353 -15.67 22.95 15.35
CA PHE A 353 -15.34 22.81 13.94
C PHE A 353 -15.93 23.97 13.16
N LYS A 354 -15.22 24.44 12.14
CA LYS A 354 -15.81 25.28 11.10
C LYS A 354 -16.33 24.39 9.98
N ASN A 355 -17.63 24.38 9.77
CA ASN A 355 -18.20 23.80 8.56
C ASN A 355 -18.03 24.80 7.41
N MET A 356 -17.11 24.47 6.50
CA MET A 356 -16.76 25.32 5.36
C MET A 356 -17.55 24.92 4.13
N LYS A 357 -18.23 25.88 3.49
CA LYS A 357 -18.87 25.67 2.19
C LYS A 357 -17.83 25.49 1.08
N LEU A 358 -16.75 26.27 1.15
CA LEU A 358 -15.59 26.15 0.27
C LEU A 358 -14.56 25.23 0.93
N LYS A 359 -14.36 24.02 0.38
CA LYS A 359 -13.40 23.04 0.90
C LYS A 359 -12.22 22.90 -0.06
N PRO A 360 -10.96 22.86 0.44
CA PRO A 360 -9.83 22.50 -0.39
C PRO A 360 -10.03 21.07 -0.92
N CYS A 361 -9.98 20.93 -2.24
CA CYS A 361 -10.02 19.64 -2.91
C CYS A 361 -8.60 19.36 -3.42
N ILE A 362 -7.92 18.40 -2.77
CA ILE A 362 -6.56 17.99 -3.15
C ILE A 362 -6.51 17.57 -4.63
N LEU A 363 -7.58 16.98 -5.15
CA LEU A 363 -7.69 16.59 -6.56
C LEU A 363 -7.77 17.82 -7.49
N ASP A 364 -8.47 18.88 -7.08
CA ASP A 364 -8.54 20.13 -7.84
C ASP A 364 -7.21 20.87 -7.82
N GLU A 365 -6.51 20.88 -6.69
CA GLU A 365 -5.16 21.46 -6.58
C GLU A 365 -4.15 20.70 -7.43
N TYR A 366 -4.16 19.36 -7.37
CA TYR A 366 -3.33 18.51 -8.23
C TYR A 366 -3.61 18.70 -9.72
N SER A 367 -4.87 18.92 -10.11
CA SER A 367 -5.24 19.15 -11.50
C SER A 367 -4.71 20.48 -12.05
N LYS A 368 -4.56 21.49 -11.17
CA LYS A 368 -4.12 22.85 -11.53
C LYS A 368 -2.59 22.96 -11.63
N GLU A 369 -1.83 22.23 -10.81
CA GLU A 369 -0.36 22.20 -10.87
C GLU A 369 0.22 21.65 -12.18
N ARG A 370 -0.56 20.85 -12.95
CA ARG A 370 -0.14 20.37 -14.27
C ARG A 370 -0.23 21.43 -15.38
N SER A 371 -0.79 22.62 -15.10
CA SER A 371 -0.89 23.72 -16.06
C SER A 371 0.22 24.75 -15.76
N VAL A 372 1.15 24.93 -16.69
CA VAL A 372 2.40 25.73 -16.52
C VAL A 372 2.16 27.24 -16.54
N VAL A 373 1.32 27.77 -15.66
CA VAL A 373 1.23 29.21 -15.38
C VAL A 373 1.10 29.42 -13.87
N PRO A 374 2.07 30.06 -13.20
CA PRO A 374 1.98 30.32 -11.77
C PRO A 374 1.19 31.60 -11.51
N LEU A 375 0.26 31.50 -10.56
CA LEU A 375 -0.04 32.43 -9.45
C LEU A 375 -1.45 32.08 -8.98
N VAL A 376 -1.57 31.05 -8.13
CA VAL A 376 -2.79 30.88 -7.34
C VAL A 376 -2.88 32.11 -6.46
N LYS A 377 -3.71 33.09 -6.82
CA LYS A 377 -4.11 34.16 -5.88
C LYS A 377 -4.54 33.46 -4.60
N PRO A 378 -4.13 33.88 -3.39
CA PRO A 378 -4.63 33.29 -2.16
C PRO A 378 -6.15 33.23 -2.20
N HIS A 379 -6.72 32.03 -2.23
CA HIS A 379 -8.17 31.87 -2.18
C HIS A 379 -8.56 31.98 -0.71
N ASN A 380 -9.37 32.98 -0.38
CA ASN A 380 -9.93 33.06 0.96
C ASN A 380 -10.98 31.95 1.09
N PHE A 381 -10.68 30.87 1.84
CA PHE A 381 -11.59 29.74 2.06
C PHE A 381 -12.69 30.07 3.09
N VAL A 382 -13.15 31.31 3.09
CA VAL A 382 -14.20 31.82 3.97
C VAL A 382 -15.40 32.19 3.11
N ASP A 383 -16.50 31.48 3.29
CA ASP A 383 -17.79 31.80 2.70
C ASP A 383 -18.71 32.40 3.78
N LYS A 384 -19.62 33.29 3.37
CA LYS A 384 -20.63 33.89 4.26
C LYS A 384 -21.59 32.86 4.86
N ASP A 385 -21.72 31.70 4.21
CA ASP A 385 -22.56 30.59 4.67
C ASP A 385 -21.80 29.63 5.61
N ASP A 386 -20.53 29.89 5.91
CA ASP A 386 -19.76 29.10 6.88
C ASP A 386 -20.36 29.25 8.29
N TYR A 387 -20.35 28.16 9.05
CA TYR A 387 -20.85 28.18 10.43
C TYR A 387 -20.02 27.29 11.34
N LEU A 388 -20.11 27.56 12.64
CA LEU A 388 -19.44 26.76 13.65
C LEU A 388 -20.35 25.62 14.11
N VAL A 389 -19.73 24.47 14.30
CA VAL A 389 -20.35 23.26 14.84
C VAL A 389 -19.60 22.89 16.10
N LEU A 390 -20.33 22.76 17.21
CA LEU A 390 -19.81 22.12 18.41
C LEU A 390 -20.17 20.63 18.34
N GLU A 391 -19.19 19.79 18.55
CA GLU A 391 -19.35 18.35 18.64
C GLU A 391 -18.85 17.84 19.98
N ASP A 392 -19.60 16.93 20.60
CA ASP A 392 -19.10 16.07 21.67
C ASP A 392 -19.38 14.60 21.35
N GLU A 393 -19.19 13.70 22.30
CA GLU A 393 -19.42 12.26 22.09
C GLU A 393 -20.90 11.88 21.88
N SER A 394 -21.84 12.78 22.19
CA SER A 394 -23.27 12.54 22.00
C SER A 394 -23.77 13.02 20.63
N GLY A 395 -23.20 14.10 20.07
CA GLY A 395 -23.66 14.62 18.79
C GLY A 395 -23.06 15.95 18.38
N ARG A 396 -23.66 16.56 17.36
CA ARG A 396 -23.27 17.85 16.77
C ARG A 396 -24.39 18.86 16.89
N VAL A 397 -24.05 20.10 17.23
CA VAL A 397 -24.96 21.24 17.22
C VAL A 397 -24.35 22.43 16.48
N LYS A 398 -25.16 23.08 15.64
CA LYS A 398 -24.78 24.34 15.00
C LYS A 398 -24.81 25.45 16.05
N LEU A 399 -23.71 26.16 16.21
CA LEU A 399 -23.68 27.32 17.09
C LEU A 399 -24.35 28.52 16.42
N GLY A 400 -25.21 29.20 17.18
CA GLY A 400 -25.84 30.46 16.81
C GLY A 400 -25.28 31.64 17.62
N GLY A 401 -25.54 32.86 17.14
CA GLY A 401 -25.15 34.11 17.79
C GLY A 401 -23.90 34.78 17.18
N ASN A 402 -23.61 36.00 17.66
CA ASN A 402 -22.55 36.87 17.11
C ASN A 402 -21.26 36.88 17.95
N ILE A 403 -21.21 36.10 19.03
CA ILE A 403 -20.09 36.13 20.00
C ILE A 403 -18.82 35.50 19.39
N ILE A 404 -18.97 34.46 18.57
CA ILE A 404 -17.86 33.78 17.91
C ILE A 404 -18.14 33.75 16.41
N VAL A 405 -17.51 34.64 15.65
CA VAL A 405 -17.67 34.71 14.20
C VAL A 405 -16.72 33.68 13.55
N PRO A 406 -17.17 32.85 12.58
CA PRO A 406 -16.34 31.82 11.96
C PRO A 406 -15.03 32.33 11.35
N SER A 407 -15.02 33.56 10.82
CA SER A 407 -13.82 34.21 10.26
C SER A 407 -12.81 34.60 11.33
N VAL A 408 -13.26 35.09 12.48
CA VAL A 408 -12.41 35.47 13.63
C VAL A 408 -11.84 34.22 14.29
N TYR A 409 -12.66 33.18 14.49
CA TYR A 409 -12.24 31.91 15.08
C TYR A 409 -11.10 31.24 14.29
N MET A 410 -11.18 31.24 12.95
CA MET A 410 -10.09 30.68 12.12
C MET A 410 -8.82 31.52 12.18
N ARG A 411 -8.93 32.85 12.27
CA ARG A 411 -7.75 33.72 12.39
C ARG A 411 -6.97 33.42 13.67
N GLU A 412 -7.65 33.17 14.78
CA GLU A 412 -7.01 32.80 16.05
C GLU A 412 -6.42 31.38 16.02
N LEU A 413 -7.09 30.42 15.36
CA LEU A 413 -6.65 29.02 15.35
C LEU A 413 -5.38 28.78 14.49
N TYR A 414 -5.21 29.61 13.45
CA TYR A 414 -4.10 29.61 12.52
C TYR A 414 -3.18 30.82 12.70
N ASP A 415 -3.15 31.42 13.89
CA ASP A 415 -2.12 32.39 14.22
C ASP A 415 -0.75 31.72 14.07
N TRP A 416 0.06 32.24 13.14
CA TRP A 416 1.36 31.67 12.79
C TRP A 416 2.30 31.62 13.98
N ASN A 417 2.18 32.55 14.93
CA ASN A 417 2.97 32.53 16.16
C ASN A 417 2.61 31.34 17.06
N ASP A 418 1.31 31.05 17.21
CA ASP A 418 0.82 29.90 17.98
C ASP A 418 1.09 28.56 17.27
N VAL A 419 1.01 28.52 15.93
CA VAL A 419 1.40 27.35 15.15
C VAL A 419 2.90 27.07 15.29
N ALA A 420 3.75 28.10 15.19
CA ALA A 420 5.20 27.97 15.36
C ALA A 420 5.54 27.47 16.77
N LYS A 421 4.95 28.06 17.81
CA LYS A 421 5.14 27.66 19.21
C LYS A 421 4.67 26.23 19.50
N ARG A 422 3.51 25.82 18.98
CA ARG A 422 3.00 24.43 19.11
C ARG A 422 3.93 23.45 18.39
N THR A 423 4.41 23.83 17.22
CA THR A 423 5.36 23.04 16.42
C THR A 423 6.69 22.87 17.16
N GLU A 424 7.23 23.95 17.74
CA GLU A 424 8.43 23.94 18.57
C GLU A 424 8.28 23.01 19.78
N ILE A 425 7.17 23.07 20.50
CA ILE A 425 6.88 22.16 21.64
C ILE A 425 6.88 20.68 21.21
N VAL A 426 6.32 20.38 20.03
CA VAL A 426 6.29 19.01 19.48
C VAL A 426 7.72 18.56 19.13
N TYR A 427 8.51 19.42 18.48
CA TYR A 427 9.91 19.12 18.17
C TYR A 427 10.77 18.96 19.43
N ASP A 428 10.61 19.83 20.43
CA ASP A 428 11.30 19.73 21.72
C ASP A 428 10.97 18.43 22.47
N ARG A 429 9.70 18.02 22.44
CA ARG A 429 9.28 16.74 23.05
C ARG A 429 9.81 15.54 22.26
N ALA A 430 9.79 15.61 20.93
CA ALA A 430 10.37 14.57 20.07
C ALA A 430 11.89 14.47 20.23
N LEU A 431 12.58 15.60 20.44
CA LEU A 431 14.01 15.67 20.72
C LEU A 431 14.35 15.09 22.11
N LYS A 432 13.49 15.30 23.11
CA LYS A 432 13.62 14.70 24.45
C LYS A 432 13.38 13.19 24.50
N CYS A 433 12.77 12.58 23.47
CA CYS A 433 12.55 11.13 23.42
C CYS A 433 13.80 10.31 23.05
N SER A 434 14.93 10.95 22.73
CA SER A 434 16.17 10.26 22.35
C SER A 434 17.32 10.67 23.25
N ASN A 435 17.81 9.76 24.08
CA ASN A 435 19.11 9.89 24.78
C ASN A 435 20.32 9.81 23.83
N GLN A 436 20.09 9.67 22.51
CA GLN A 436 21.17 9.58 21.52
C GLN A 436 21.56 10.94 20.99
N ASN A 437 22.87 11.20 20.97
CA ASN A 437 23.42 12.45 20.45
C ASN A 437 23.35 12.49 18.91
N LEU A 438 23.57 13.68 18.32
CA LEU A 438 23.49 13.90 16.88
C LEU A 438 24.44 12.99 16.07
N LEU A 439 25.62 12.68 16.61
CA LEU A 439 26.61 11.80 15.99
C LEU A 439 26.11 10.35 15.89
N GLU A 440 25.46 9.84 16.94
CA GLU A 440 24.83 8.51 16.96
C GLU A 440 23.61 8.40 16.04
N ARG A 441 22.91 9.51 15.82
CA ARG A 441 21.80 9.57 14.85
C ARG A 441 22.34 9.57 13.42
N LEU A 442 23.39 10.33 13.14
CA LEU A 442 24.01 10.42 11.82
C LEU A 442 24.73 9.12 11.42
N SER A 443 25.30 8.37 12.37
CA SER A 443 25.98 7.11 12.07
C SER A 443 25.07 6.04 11.46
N ARG A 444 23.77 6.05 11.80
CA ARG A 444 22.76 5.16 11.22
C ARG A 444 22.56 5.39 9.72
N TYR A 445 22.73 6.63 9.26
CA TYR A 445 22.56 6.98 7.85
C TYR A 445 23.83 6.77 7.03
N LEU A 446 25.02 6.74 7.65
CA LEU A 446 26.29 6.50 6.95
C LEU A 446 26.34 5.13 6.23
N VAL A 447 25.56 4.16 6.69
CA VAL A 447 25.51 2.80 6.15
C VAL A 447 24.52 2.63 5.00
N CYS A 448 23.69 3.65 4.71
CA CYS A 448 22.71 3.61 3.63
C CYS A 448 23.35 3.77 2.26
N GLY A 449 23.80 2.65 1.68
CA GLY A 449 24.39 2.61 0.34
C GLY A 449 25.81 3.19 0.27
N VAL A 450 26.51 2.94 -0.85
CA VAL A 450 27.94 3.30 -0.99
C VAL A 450 28.19 4.81 -0.92
N TRP A 451 27.23 5.60 -1.40
CA TRP A 451 27.32 7.07 -1.51
C TRP A 451 26.15 7.84 -0.92
N ALA A 452 24.92 7.30 -0.96
CA ALA A 452 23.71 8.03 -0.58
C ALA A 452 23.73 8.46 0.90
N GLY A 453 24.13 7.56 1.79
CA GLY A 453 24.28 7.83 3.22
C GLY A 453 25.32 8.91 3.52
N LYS A 454 26.48 8.82 2.86
CA LYS A 454 27.56 9.83 2.98
C LYS A 454 27.13 11.18 2.45
N LEU A 455 26.42 11.23 1.33
CA LEU A 455 25.91 12.47 0.74
C LEU A 455 24.84 13.11 1.63
N PHE A 456 23.93 12.30 2.19
CA PHE A 456 22.92 12.77 3.13
C PHE A 456 23.57 13.35 4.40
N CYS A 457 24.54 12.65 4.98
CA CYS A 457 25.30 13.15 6.12
C CYS A 457 26.04 14.47 5.78
N LEU A 458 26.63 14.57 4.58
CA LEU A 458 27.29 15.79 4.11
C LEU A 458 26.29 16.96 4.02
N VAL A 459 25.11 16.74 3.42
CA VAL A 459 24.06 17.77 3.30
C VAL A 459 23.59 18.23 4.68
N MET A 460 23.41 17.31 5.62
CA MET A 460 23.02 17.64 7.00
C MET A 460 24.11 18.45 7.73
N ILE A 461 25.39 18.09 7.54
CA ILE A 461 26.51 18.84 8.12
C ILE A 461 26.58 20.26 7.52
N VAL A 462 26.48 20.38 6.20
CA VAL A 462 26.48 21.69 5.52
C VAL A 462 25.28 22.52 5.95
N GLY A 463 24.10 21.93 6.05
CA GLY A 463 22.89 22.59 6.54
C GLY A 463 23.02 23.08 7.98
N TYR A 464 23.62 22.27 8.87
CA TYR A 464 23.88 22.67 10.25
C TYR A 464 24.90 23.81 10.36
N LEU A 465 26.00 23.73 9.60
CA LEU A 465 27.01 24.80 9.55
C LEU A 465 26.42 26.09 8.98
N PHE A 466 25.56 25.98 7.98
CA PHE A 466 24.83 27.12 7.41
C PHE A 466 23.86 27.71 8.43
N TRP A 467 23.10 26.89 9.15
CA TRP A 467 22.23 27.34 10.24
C TRP A 467 23.01 28.06 11.35
N GLN A 468 24.13 27.51 11.81
CA GLN A 468 25.01 28.17 12.79
C GLN A 468 25.56 29.51 12.27
N LEU A 469 25.88 29.59 10.97
CA LEU A 469 26.35 30.82 10.35
C LEU A 469 25.22 31.85 10.24
N LEU A 470 23.99 31.43 9.95
CA LEU A 470 22.80 32.27 9.98
C LEU A 470 22.51 32.77 11.39
N GLU A 471 22.65 31.94 12.41
CA GLU A 471 22.39 32.29 13.81
C GLU A 471 23.45 33.25 14.38
N ILE A 472 24.68 33.22 13.85
CA ILE A 472 25.71 34.25 14.12
C ILE A 472 25.39 35.57 13.40
N TRP A 473 24.90 35.48 12.15
CA TRP A 473 24.66 36.64 11.31
C TRP A 473 23.36 37.38 11.64
N GLN A 474 22.34 36.63 12.04
CA GLN A 474 21.03 37.08 12.46
C GLN A 474 20.53 36.12 13.56
N PRO A 475 20.84 36.41 14.83
CA PRO A 475 20.38 35.61 15.95
C PRO A 475 18.87 35.40 15.90
N ALA A 476 18.41 34.20 16.25
CA ALA A 476 16.98 33.91 16.30
C ALA A 476 16.21 34.88 17.23
N ASP A 477 16.89 35.38 18.26
CA ASP A 477 16.38 36.40 19.20
C ASP A 477 16.15 37.78 18.55
N ASP A 478 16.81 38.06 17.41
CA ASP A 478 16.68 39.30 16.63
C ASP A 478 15.65 39.18 15.50
N ILE A 479 15.03 38.01 15.30
CA ILE A 479 13.87 37.86 14.42
C ILE A 479 12.65 38.41 15.18
N GLY A 480 12.62 39.74 15.28
CA GLY A 480 11.56 40.50 15.91
C GLY A 480 10.23 40.35 15.18
N ASN A 481 9.17 40.30 15.99
CA ASN A 481 7.78 40.49 15.62
C ASN A 481 7.64 41.51 14.47
N HIS A 482 7.24 41.05 13.29
CA HIS A 482 6.57 41.95 12.36
C HIS A 482 5.24 42.31 13.01
N GLU A 483 5.21 43.43 13.73
CA GLU A 483 3.98 44.14 14.02
C GLU A 483 3.21 44.34 12.71
N ASP A 484 1.91 44.02 12.78
CA ASP A 484 0.91 44.21 11.75
C ASP A 484 0.76 45.70 11.37
N GLU A 485 1.76 46.29 10.72
CA GLU A 485 1.49 47.36 9.76
C GLU A 485 0.78 46.72 8.58
N ILE A 486 -0.56 46.72 8.54
CA ILE A 486 -1.44 47.04 7.39
C ILE A 486 -2.91 46.83 7.85
N LEU A 487 -3.55 47.87 8.41
CA LEU A 487 -4.93 48.36 8.15
C LEU A 487 -5.52 49.11 9.37
N GLU A 488 -4.98 50.30 9.64
CA GLU A 488 -5.61 51.28 10.53
C GLU A 488 -6.60 52.22 9.78
N ASN A 489 -7.08 51.85 8.59
CA ASN A 489 -8.05 52.66 7.85
C ASN A 489 -9.13 51.79 7.19
N ALA A 490 -10.17 51.46 7.96
CA ALA A 490 -11.51 51.20 7.44
C ALA A 490 -12.54 51.66 8.49
N GLN A 491 -13.09 52.87 8.25
CA GLN A 491 -14.31 53.37 8.89
C GLN A 491 -15.52 52.54 8.48
#